data_AF-A0A1L9U545-F1
#
_entry.id   AF-A0A1L9U545-F1
#
_cell.length_a   1.000
_cell.length_b   1.000
_cell.length_c   1.000
_cell.angle_alpha   90.00
_cell.angle_beta   90.00
_cell.angle_gamma   90.00
#
_symmetry.space_group_name_H-M   'P 1'
#
loop_
_entity.id
_entity.type
_entity.pdbx_description
1 polymer ?
#
loop_
_entity_poly.entity_id
_entity_poly.type
_entity_poly.pdbx_seq_one_letter_code
_entity_poly.pdbx_strand_id
1 'polypeptide(L)'
;MTTTLCESEVFTSARLVARDCKLPPDDRYGEYYPTDPKNLSLESNFGPMLPEKVGYLQPTSKDTPIEVMRERLLRDGYLFVKQLLPRDQVLQCRNDYFSYMAPSGLLKEGSNPVDGIFSDKDSRKFLPPGNLRRLFGLKDDYESEKYLELMIKAHEERFYLQLCESTELRDFIRKLTEWKDITMLQRTMLRAFVPDSELTPVHFDQMYLRGGPPTSITAWVPIGDISLEGSGLMYLEKSVDIGRQTEEEFTRNAANLTDEERVSAFNKNMNDGGFLSRDTVAYGENAKRKWLITEYEAGDVIFHDPFLVHASCKNKDPERKIRLATDLRFVNANEPYDKRWMKVWRPLDGL
;
A
#
# COMPACT_ATOMS: atom_id res chain seq x y z
N MET A 1 -20.45 14.60 18.61
CA MET A 1 -20.91 13.20 18.75
C MET A 1 -20.00 12.36 17.88
N THR A 2 -19.04 11.69 18.51
CA THR A 2 -18.08 10.78 17.90
C THR A 2 -18.83 9.55 17.40
N THR A 3 -19.05 9.44 16.09
CA THR A 3 -19.42 8.19 15.43
C THR A 3 -18.18 7.32 15.35
N THR A 4 -17.87 6.75 16.51
CA THR A 4 -17.06 5.55 16.69
C THR A 4 -17.54 4.51 15.67
N LEU A 5 -16.63 3.84 14.97
CA LEU A 5 -16.79 2.40 14.77
C LEU A 5 -16.74 1.79 16.18
N CYS A 6 -17.82 2.00 16.93
CA CYS A 6 -18.08 1.28 18.15
C CYS A 6 -17.98 -0.19 17.73
N GLU A 7 -17.38 -1.04 18.57
CA GLU A 7 -17.57 -2.47 18.47
C GLU A 7 -19.09 -2.72 18.43
N SER A 8 -19.67 -2.70 17.24
CA SER A 8 -21.10 -2.84 17.06
C SER A 8 -21.40 -4.30 17.36
N GLU A 9 -22.55 -4.56 17.98
CA GLU A 9 -23.03 -5.90 18.34
C GLU A 9 -22.96 -6.91 17.17
N VAL A 10 -22.81 -6.42 15.93
CA VAL A 10 -22.45 -7.15 14.71
C VAL A 10 -21.23 -8.06 14.90
N PHE A 11 -20.17 -7.63 15.59
CA PHE A 11 -18.88 -8.33 15.60
C PHE A 11 -18.72 -9.40 16.69
N THR A 12 -19.50 -9.31 17.78
CA THR A 12 -19.55 -10.39 18.78
C THR A 12 -20.14 -11.65 18.15
N SER A 13 -21.12 -11.50 17.25
CA SER A 13 -21.69 -12.61 16.49
C SER A 13 -20.68 -13.18 15.48
N ALA A 14 -19.92 -12.33 14.77
CA ALA A 14 -18.93 -12.77 13.78
C ALA A 14 -17.79 -13.62 14.39
N ARG A 15 -17.30 -13.27 15.59
CA ARG A 15 -16.27 -14.05 16.30
C ARG A 15 -16.76 -15.43 16.74
N LEU A 16 -18.05 -15.58 17.04
CA LEU A 16 -18.63 -16.89 17.39
C LEU A 16 -18.79 -17.75 16.13
N VAL A 17 -19.24 -17.17 15.01
CA VAL A 17 -19.44 -17.87 13.73
C VAL A 17 -18.11 -18.36 13.15
N ALA A 18 -17.05 -17.55 13.22
CA ALA A 18 -15.74 -17.91 12.66
C ALA A 18 -15.09 -19.16 13.30
N ARG A 19 -15.40 -19.46 14.57
CA ARG A 19 -14.80 -20.62 15.29
C ARG A 19 -15.31 -21.97 14.78
N ASP A 20 -16.51 -22.01 14.19
CA ASP A 20 -17.13 -23.23 13.69
C ASP A 20 -16.97 -23.39 12.16
N CYS A 21 -16.31 -22.44 11.51
CA CYS A 21 -16.06 -22.47 10.07
C CYS A 21 -14.97 -23.49 9.70
N LYS A 22 -15.26 -24.34 8.71
CA LYS A 22 -14.25 -25.19 8.08
C LYS A 22 -13.39 -24.35 7.13
N LEU A 23 -12.08 -24.29 7.39
CA LEU A 23 -11.13 -23.57 6.55
C LEU A 23 -10.75 -24.37 5.28
N PRO A 24 -10.48 -23.70 4.16
CA PRO A 24 -9.89 -24.34 2.97
C PRO A 24 -8.53 -24.99 3.30
N PRO A 25 -8.17 -26.12 2.66
CA PRO A 25 -6.89 -26.79 2.91
C PRO A 25 -5.64 -25.95 2.58
N ASP A 26 -5.78 -24.99 1.67
CA ASP A 26 -4.73 -24.06 1.22
C ASP A 26 -4.66 -22.78 2.06
N ASP A 27 -5.55 -22.61 3.05
CA ASP A 27 -5.53 -21.48 3.97
C ASP A 27 -4.48 -21.69 5.07
N ARG A 28 -3.27 -21.18 4.81
CA ARG A 28 -2.08 -21.33 5.67
C ARG A 28 -1.92 -20.22 6.70
N TYR A 29 -3.00 -19.54 7.05
CA TYR A 29 -2.96 -18.43 8.01
C TYR A 29 -2.41 -18.90 9.37
N GLY A 30 -1.35 -18.25 9.85
CA GLY A 30 -0.68 -18.58 11.10
C GLY A 30 0.44 -19.63 10.96
N GLU A 31 0.62 -20.19 9.77
CA GLU A 31 1.61 -21.24 9.48
C GLU A 31 2.56 -20.85 8.31
N TYR A 32 2.49 -19.61 7.84
CA TYR A 32 3.34 -19.12 6.76
C TYR A 32 4.62 -18.47 7.30
N TYR A 33 5.71 -19.22 7.19
CA TYR A 33 7.07 -18.82 7.55
C TYR A 33 8.04 -19.36 6.49
N PRO A 34 8.14 -18.71 5.32
CA PRO A 34 8.83 -19.27 4.15
C PRO A 34 10.34 -19.46 4.35
N THR A 35 10.96 -18.67 5.23
CA THR A 35 12.38 -18.78 5.58
C THR A 35 12.67 -18.11 6.94
N ASP A 36 13.83 -18.38 7.54
CA ASP A 36 14.33 -17.55 8.65
C ASP A 36 14.67 -16.15 8.11
N PRO A 37 14.17 -15.04 8.70
CA PRO A 37 14.50 -13.70 8.25
C PRO A 37 16.01 -13.40 8.17
N LYS A 38 16.87 -14.13 8.88
CA LYS A 38 18.34 -14.01 8.77
C LYS A 38 18.89 -14.40 7.40
N ASN A 39 18.12 -15.15 6.61
CA ASN A 39 18.47 -15.52 5.26
C ASN A 39 18.14 -14.43 4.22
N LEU A 40 17.56 -13.31 4.65
CA LEU A 40 17.14 -12.21 3.79
C LEU A 40 18.07 -11.00 3.94
N SER A 41 18.32 -10.32 2.82
CA SER A 41 19.12 -9.11 2.66
C SER A 41 18.22 -7.88 2.57
N LEU A 42 17.44 -7.65 3.62
CA LEU A 42 16.50 -6.53 3.69
C LEU A 42 17.21 -5.25 4.10
N GLU A 43 16.98 -4.16 3.37
CA GLU A 43 17.55 -2.84 3.66
C GLU A 43 16.45 -1.79 3.85
N SER A 44 16.67 -0.88 4.79
CA SER A 44 15.96 0.39 4.94
C SER A 44 16.72 1.52 4.24
N ASN A 45 16.23 2.76 4.34
CA ASN A 45 16.98 3.95 3.90
C ASN A 45 18.27 4.16 4.70
N PHE A 46 18.35 3.64 5.93
CA PHE A 46 19.43 3.90 6.88
C PHE A 46 20.34 2.68 7.14
N GLY A 47 20.18 1.61 6.37
CA GLY A 47 20.98 0.39 6.48
C GLY A 47 20.14 -0.88 6.61
N PRO A 48 20.77 -2.01 6.95
CA PRO A 48 20.09 -3.32 7.05
C PRO A 48 18.93 -3.31 8.04
N MET A 49 17.86 -4.04 7.73
CA MET A 49 16.80 -4.35 8.69
C MET A 49 17.30 -5.37 9.73
N LEU A 50 16.74 -5.35 10.93
CA LEU A 50 17.05 -6.30 12.00
C LEU A 50 16.22 -7.59 11.82
N PRO A 51 16.83 -8.76 11.56
CA PRO A 51 16.08 -10.00 11.30
C PRO A 51 15.09 -10.39 12.40
N GLU A 52 15.42 -10.18 13.66
CA GLU A 52 14.54 -10.46 14.81
C GLU A 52 13.34 -9.52 14.91
N LYS A 53 13.39 -8.39 14.18
CA LYS A 53 12.29 -7.41 14.02
C LYS A 53 11.50 -7.63 12.74
N VAL A 54 11.74 -8.73 12.02
CA VAL A 54 10.99 -9.10 10.83
C VAL A 54 10.06 -10.27 11.16
N GLY A 55 8.84 -10.20 10.62
CA GLY A 55 7.85 -11.27 10.63
C GLY A 55 7.19 -11.40 9.26
N TYR A 56 6.21 -12.29 9.13
CA TYR A 56 5.55 -12.54 7.86
C TYR A 56 4.06 -12.20 7.92
N LEU A 57 3.57 -11.54 6.87
CA LEU A 57 2.15 -11.43 6.61
C LEU A 57 1.58 -12.82 6.40
N GLN A 58 0.41 -13.09 6.97
CA GLN A 58 -0.20 -14.39 6.92
C GLN A 58 -1.20 -14.46 5.76
N PRO A 59 -0.98 -15.33 4.77
CA PRO A 59 -1.86 -15.45 3.62
C PRO A 59 -3.20 -16.03 4.04
N THR A 60 -4.25 -15.61 3.33
CA THR A 60 -5.60 -16.10 3.45
C THR A 60 -6.04 -16.61 2.09
N SER A 61 -6.53 -17.84 2.03
CA SER A 61 -7.12 -18.38 0.79
C SER A 61 -8.35 -17.55 0.41
N LYS A 62 -8.56 -17.29 -0.88
CA LYS A 62 -9.73 -16.54 -1.38
C LYS A 62 -11.07 -17.22 -1.08
N ASP A 63 -11.06 -18.52 -0.82
CA ASP A 63 -12.24 -19.33 -0.50
C ASP A 63 -12.50 -19.41 1.01
N THR A 64 -11.70 -18.72 1.83
CA THR A 64 -11.90 -18.64 3.29
C THR A 64 -13.26 -17.99 3.60
N PRO A 65 -14.06 -18.53 4.55
CA PRO A 65 -15.32 -17.92 4.93
C PRO A 65 -15.16 -16.43 5.32
N ILE A 66 -16.09 -15.60 4.85
CA ILE A 66 -15.96 -14.12 4.94
C ILE A 66 -15.92 -13.64 6.40
N GLU A 67 -16.56 -14.36 7.31
CA GLU A 67 -16.59 -14.10 8.74
C GLU A 67 -15.21 -14.28 9.36
N VAL A 68 -14.48 -15.32 8.94
CA VAL A 68 -13.08 -15.55 9.34
C VAL A 68 -12.17 -14.46 8.77
N MET A 69 -12.38 -14.07 7.50
CA MET A 69 -11.63 -12.98 6.87
C MET A 69 -11.82 -11.65 7.61
N ARG A 70 -13.05 -11.32 8.03
CA ARG A 70 -13.34 -10.12 8.85
C ARG A 70 -12.67 -10.20 10.22
N GLU A 71 -12.68 -11.36 10.88
CA GLU A 71 -11.98 -11.53 12.15
C GLU A 71 -10.48 -11.27 12.00
N ARG A 72 -9.84 -11.80 10.95
CA ARG A 72 -8.41 -11.58 10.65
C ARG A 72 -8.12 -10.10 10.42
N LEU A 73 -8.91 -9.44 9.58
CA LEU A 73 -8.79 -7.99 9.32
C LEU A 73 -8.87 -7.17 10.61
N LEU A 74 -9.84 -7.46 11.48
CA LEU A 74 -10.03 -6.75 12.74
C LEU A 74 -8.90 -7.01 13.74
N ARG A 75 -8.42 -8.26 13.82
CA ARG A 75 -7.37 -8.65 14.77
C ARG A 75 -6.02 -8.08 14.37
N ASP A 76 -5.69 -8.13 13.07
CA ASP A 76 -4.34 -7.86 12.59
C ASP A 76 -4.20 -6.46 11.96
N GLY A 77 -5.34 -5.85 11.62
CA GLY A 77 -5.43 -4.60 10.86
C GLY A 77 -5.28 -4.79 9.35
N TYR A 78 -4.98 -6.00 8.89
CA TYR A 78 -4.86 -6.34 7.47
C TYR A 78 -5.49 -7.70 7.14
N LEU A 79 -5.73 -7.93 5.85
CA LEU A 79 -6.13 -9.20 5.27
C LEU A 79 -5.37 -9.41 3.96
N PHE A 80 -4.48 -10.40 3.92
CA PHE A 80 -3.71 -10.75 2.72
C PHE A 80 -4.39 -11.90 1.96
N VAL A 81 -5.12 -11.58 0.90
CA VAL A 81 -5.88 -12.58 0.13
C VAL A 81 -5.08 -12.99 -1.10
N LYS A 82 -4.83 -14.31 -1.21
CA LYS A 82 -4.07 -14.88 -2.33
C LYS A 82 -4.97 -15.05 -3.56
N GLN A 83 -4.44 -14.68 -4.74
CA GLN A 83 -5.08 -14.95 -6.04
C GLN A 83 -6.55 -14.52 -6.14
N LEU A 84 -6.90 -13.38 -5.52
CA LEU A 84 -8.24 -12.80 -5.57
C LEU A 84 -8.58 -12.29 -6.99
N LEU A 85 -7.64 -11.60 -7.62
CA LEU A 85 -7.80 -11.10 -8.99
C LEU A 85 -7.33 -12.14 -10.01
N PRO A 86 -7.92 -12.18 -11.22
CA PRO A 86 -7.44 -13.04 -12.29
C PRO A 86 -5.98 -12.69 -12.66
N ARG A 87 -5.07 -13.64 -12.42
CA ARG A 87 -3.62 -13.47 -12.64
C ARG A 87 -3.29 -12.92 -14.03
N ASP A 88 -3.91 -13.46 -15.07
CA ASP A 88 -3.65 -13.05 -16.46
C ASP A 88 -4.03 -11.58 -16.72
N GLN A 89 -5.10 -11.07 -16.10
CA GLN A 89 -5.48 -9.67 -16.24
C GLN A 89 -4.49 -8.74 -15.53
N VAL A 90 -3.99 -9.14 -14.35
CA VAL A 90 -2.96 -8.40 -13.61
C VAL A 90 -1.65 -8.37 -14.41
N LEU A 91 -1.23 -9.51 -14.98
CA LEU A 91 -0.03 -9.58 -15.83
C LEU A 91 -0.19 -8.83 -17.15
N GLN A 92 -1.39 -8.78 -17.74
CA GLN A 92 -1.65 -7.95 -18.90
C GLN A 92 -1.49 -6.46 -18.55
N CYS A 93 -2.06 -5.99 -17.44
CA CYS A 93 -1.86 -4.62 -16.96
C CYS A 93 -0.37 -4.32 -16.71
N ARG A 94 0.38 -5.29 -16.15
CA ARG A 94 1.84 -5.17 -15.94
C ARG A 94 2.58 -4.98 -17.26
N ASN A 95 2.30 -5.85 -18.24
CA ASN A 95 2.89 -5.80 -19.57
C ASN A 95 2.64 -4.45 -20.24
N ASP A 96 1.40 -3.98 -20.20
CA ASP A 96 0.99 -2.75 -20.86
C ASP A 96 1.60 -1.51 -20.19
N TYR A 97 1.65 -1.49 -18.85
CA TYR A 97 2.36 -0.45 -18.10
C TYR A 97 3.83 -0.39 -18.49
N PHE A 98 4.56 -1.51 -18.46
CA PHE A 98 5.99 -1.50 -18.76
C PHE A 98 6.29 -1.25 -20.24
N SER A 99 5.43 -1.70 -21.15
CA SER A 99 5.49 -1.34 -22.57
C SER A 99 5.31 0.17 -22.77
N TYR A 100 4.35 0.76 -22.05
CA TYR A 100 4.11 2.20 -22.04
C TYR A 100 5.30 2.98 -21.47
N MET A 101 5.97 2.45 -20.46
CA MET A 101 7.16 3.07 -19.84
C MET A 101 8.44 2.92 -20.67
N ALA A 102 8.48 2.05 -21.68
CA ALA A 102 9.69 1.74 -22.45
C ALA A 102 10.46 2.97 -22.98
N PRO A 103 9.82 4.05 -23.49
CA PRO A 103 10.53 5.24 -23.97
C PRO A 103 11.33 6.00 -22.90
N SER A 104 11.09 5.75 -21.60
CA SER A 104 11.86 6.37 -20.51
C SER A 104 13.20 5.69 -20.23
N GLY A 105 13.47 4.52 -20.84
CA GLY A 105 14.67 3.74 -20.54
C GLY A 105 14.66 3.05 -19.17
N LEU A 106 13.47 2.90 -18.57
CA LEU A 106 13.25 2.23 -17.28
C LEU A 106 13.63 0.74 -17.30
N LEU A 107 13.32 0.06 -18.41
CA LEU A 107 13.52 -1.38 -18.57
C LEU A 107 14.88 -1.72 -19.14
N LYS A 108 15.40 -2.89 -18.77
CA LYS A 108 16.55 -3.51 -19.42
C LYS A 108 16.23 -3.77 -20.89
N GLU A 109 17.12 -3.33 -21.78
CA GLU A 109 16.96 -3.53 -23.22
C GLU A 109 16.84 -5.02 -23.58
N GLY A 110 15.90 -5.34 -24.46
CA GLY A 110 15.63 -6.72 -24.90
C GLY A 110 14.88 -7.60 -23.88
N SER A 111 14.56 -7.10 -22.69
CA SER A 111 13.71 -7.83 -21.73
C SER A 111 12.23 -7.78 -22.14
N ASN A 112 11.46 -8.80 -21.73
CA ASN A 112 10.02 -8.79 -21.92
C ASN A 112 9.38 -7.78 -20.94
N PRO A 113 8.52 -6.84 -21.39
CA PRO A 113 7.91 -5.85 -20.51
C PRO A 113 7.21 -6.43 -19.29
N VAL A 114 6.55 -7.59 -19.41
CA VAL A 114 5.87 -8.24 -18.29
C VAL A 114 6.83 -8.64 -17.16
N ASP A 115 8.11 -8.89 -17.45
CA ASP A 115 9.10 -9.24 -16.42
C ASP A 115 9.45 -8.00 -15.58
N GLY A 116 9.42 -6.82 -16.20
CA GLY A 116 9.72 -5.55 -15.54
C GLY A 116 11.15 -5.49 -15.00
N ILE A 117 12.13 -5.99 -15.76
CA ILE A 117 13.53 -6.00 -15.34
C ILE A 117 14.12 -4.60 -15.45
N PHE A 118 14.70 -4.09 -14.36
CA PHE A 118 15.27 -2.75 -14.31
C PHE A 118 16.49 -2.60 -15.20
N SER A 119 16.66 -1.41 -15.80
CA SER A 119 17.77 -1.11 -16.71
C SER A 119 19.15 -0.97 -16.05
N ASP A 120 19.24 -1.12 -14.73
CA ASP A 120 20.44 -0.89 -13.92
C ASP A 120 21.05 0.51 -14.05
N LYS A 121 20.30 1.45 -14.64
CA LYS A 121 20.63 2.87 -14.63
C LYS A 121 20.52 3.44 -13.22
N ASP A 122 21.00 4.66 -13.06
CA ASP A 122 20.87 5.39 -11.81
C ASP A 122 19.40 5.48 -11.35
N SER A 123 19.07 4.83 -10.24
CA SER A 123 17.71 4.76 -9.68
C SER A 123 17.13 6.15 -9.40
N ARG A 124 17.99 7.16 -9.18
CA ARG A 124 17.58 8.56 -8.96
C ARG A 124 16.83 9.15 -10.15
N LYS A 125 17.05 8.64 -11.38
CA LYS A 125 16.29 9.09 -12.57
C LYS A 125 14.80 8.72 -12.50
N PHE A 126 14.46 7.64 -11.79
CA PHE A 126 13.12 7.03 -11.80
C PHE A 126 12.32 7.37 -10.52
N LEU A 127 12.51 8.58 -10.01
CA LEU A 127 11.82 9.06 -8.81
C LEU A 127 10.46 9.71 -9.14
N PRO A 128 9.47 9.57 -8.25
CA PRO A 128 8.24 10.36 -8.33
C PRO A 128 8.53 11.86 -8.15
N PRO A 129 7.60 12.75 -8.54
CA PRO A 129 7.75 14.18 -8.33
C PRO A 129 7.91 14.51 -6.84
N GLY A 130 8.82 15.44 -6.54
CA GLY A 130 9.10 15.85 -5.17
C GLY A 130 10.49 16.48 -5.01
N ASN A 131 10.81 16.87 -3.78
CA ASN A 131 12.04 17.60 -3.44
C ASN A 131 13.31 16.84 -3.82
N LEU A 132 13.32 15.51 -3.76
CA LEU A 132 14.48 14.69 -4.10
C LEU A 132 14.92 14.88 -5.56
N ARG A 133 13.96 14.99 -6.50
CA ARG A 133 14.30 15.25 -7.92
C ARG A 133 14.98 16.60 -8.11
N ARG A 134 14.52 17.62 -7.37
CA ARG A 134 15.14 18.95 -7.36
C ARG A 134 16.54 18.89 -6.76
N LEU A 135 16.72 18.19 -5.65
CA LEU A 135 18.02 18.03 -4.97
C LEU A 135 19.04 17.28 -5.83
N PHE A 136 18.59 16.29 -6.61
CA PHE A 136 19.45 15.55 -7.53
C PHE A 136 19.70 16.25 -8.86
N GLY A 137 19.16 17.46 -9.08
CA GLY A 137 19.44 18.25 -10.27
C GLY A 137 18.95 17.60 -11.56
N LEU A 138 17.89 16.79 -11.51
CA LEU A 138 17.38 16.01 -12.66
C LEU A 138 16.58 16.84 -13.68
N LYS A 139 16.64 18.17 -13.55
CA LYS A 139 16.05 19.07 -14.52
C LYS A 139 16.83 18.94 -15.83
N ASP A 140 16.15 18.86 -16.95
CA ASP A 140 16.74 18.72 -18.29
C ASP A 140 17.39 17.33 -18.58
N ASP A 141 17.24 16.33 -17.69
CA ASP A 141 17.57 14.92 -18.01
C ASP A 141 16.39 14.27 -18.75
N TYR A 142 16.57 14.01 -20.04
CA TYR A 142 15.52 13.51 -20.93
C TYR A 142 14.83 12.24 -20.41
N GLU A 143 15.59 11.25 -19.93
CA GLU A 143 15.05 9.97 -19.46
C GLU A 143 14.20 10.17 -18.20
N SER A 144 14.72 10.96 -17.26
CA SER A 144 14.05 11.31 -16.01
C SER A 144 12.79 12.13 -16.25
N GLU A 145 12.80 13.07 -17.19
CA GLU A 145 11.62 13.85 -17.58
C GLU A 145 10.59 12.98 -18.32
N LYS A 146 11.04 12.09 -19.21
CA LYS A 146 10.15 11.17 -19.91
C LYS A 146 9.51 10.16 -18.96
N TYR A 147 10.27 9.61 -18.01
CA TYR A 147 9.74 8.77 -16.94
C TYR A 147 8.66 9.50 -16.15
N LEU A 148 8.93 10.74 -15.73
CA LEU A 148 8.00 11.54 -14.95
C LEU A 148 6.70 11.81 -15.73
N GLU A 149 6.81 12.20 -17.00
CA GLU A 149 5.66 12.43 -17.89
C GLU A 149 4.77 11.17 -17.98
N LEU A 150 5.37 10.03 -18.30
CA LEU A 150 4.66 8.77 -18.47
C LEU A 150 4.05 8.28 -17.17
N MET A 151 4.79 8.32 -16.06
CA MET A 151 4.29 7.87 -14.76
C MET A 151 3.07 8.69 -14.29
N ILE A 152 3.07 10.01 -14.52
CA ILE A 152 1.92 10.86 -14.21
C ILE A 152 0.71 10.46 -15.07
N LYS A 153 0.89 10.32 -16.39
CA LYS A 153 -0.18 9.97 -17.32
C LYS A 153 -0.73 8.55 -17.10
N ALA A 154 0.10 7.62 -16.65
CA ALA A 154 -0.28 6.22 -16.41
C ALA A 154 -1.49 6.05 -15.46
N HIS A 155 -1.76 7.03 -14.59
CA HIS A 155 -2.93 7.02 -13.70
C HIS A 155 -4.28 7.15 -14.45
N GLU A 156 -4.26 7.52 -15.73
CA GLU A 156 -5.44 7.68 -16.59
C GLU A 156 -5.40 6.77 -17.82
N GLU A 157 -4.33 5.99 -17.99
CA GLU A 157 -4.20 5.09 -19.13
C GLU A 157 -5.18 3.92 -19.02
N ARG A 158 -5.71 3.48 -20.16
CA ARG A 158 -6.79 2.49 -20.22
C ARG A 158 -6.44 1.17 -19.52
N PHE A 159 -5.20 0.68 -19.67
CA PHE A 159 -4.77 -0.56 -19.04
C PHE A 159 -4.90 -0.50 -17.51
N TYR A 160 -4.65 0.68 -16.93
CA TYR A 160 -4.70 0.89 -15.49
C TYR A 160 -6.12 1.11 -15.00
N LEU A 161 -6.92 1.89 -15.74
CA LEU A 161 -8.33 2.09 -15.42
C LEU A 161 -9.12 0.77 -15.47
N GLN A 162 -8.80 -0.12 -16.40
CA GLN A 162 -9.40 -1.46 -16.46
C GLN A 162 -9.10 -2.30 -15.22
N LEU A 163 -7.84 -2.28 -14.72
CA LEU A 163 -7.51 -2.92 -13.44
C LEU A 163 -8.28 -2.29 -12.28
N CYS A 164 -8.36 -0.96 -12.26
CA CYS A 164 -9.10 -0.20 -11.26
C CYS A 164 -10.60 -0.49 -11.29
N GLU A 165 -11.16 -0.95 -12.42
CA GLU A 165 -12.58 -1.29 -12.62
C GLU A 165 -12.91 -2.76 -12.29
N SER A 166 -11.93 -3.56 -11.80
CA SER A 166 -12.12 -4.98 -11.50
C SER A 166 -13.41 -5.26 -10.71
N THR A 167 -14.22 -6.15 -11.30
CA THR A 167 -15.47 -6.65 -10.73
C THR A 167 -15.23 -7.52 -9.51
N GLU A 168 -14.23 -8.39 -9.58
CA GLU A 168 -13.80 -9.30 -8.52
C GLU A 168 -13.41 -8.52 -7.26
N LEU A 169 -12.63 -7.45 -7.43
CA LEU A 169 -12.25 -6.59 -6.32
C LEU A 169 -13.46 -5.90 -5.70
N ARG A 170 -14.36 -5.35 -6.52
CA ARG A 170 -15.57 -4.64 -6.04
C ARG A 170 -16.52 -5.57 -5.31
N ASP A 171 -16.74 -6.75 -5.85
CA ASP A 171 -17.60 -7.75 -5.25
C ASP A 171 -17.01 -8.24 -3.93
N PHE A 172 -15.68 -8.41 -3.87
CA PHE A 172 -15.00 -8.74 -2.63
C PHE A 172 -15.12 -7.61 -1.60
N ILE A 173 -14.91 -6.34 -1.97
CA ILE A 173 -15.10 -5.20 -1.08
C ILE A 173 -16.53 -5.19 -0.50
N ARG A 174 -17.58 -5.31 -1.34
CA ARG A 174 -18.97 -5.36 -0.87
C ARG A 174 -19.21 -6.50 0.10
N LYS A 175 -18.66 -7.69 -0.17
CA LYS A 175 -18.76 -8.85 0.73
C LYS A 175 -18.02 -8.59 2.04
N LEU A 176 -16.80 -8.06 1.99
CA LEU A 176 -15.97 -7.83 3.16
C LEU A 176 -16.58 -6.77 4.09
N THR A 177 -17.07 -5.66 3.54
CA THR A 177 -17.55 -4.51 4.30
C THR A 177 -19.06 -4.48 4.56
N GLU A 178 -19.83 -5.29 3.84
CA GLU A 178 -21.30 -5.28 3.83
C GLU A 178 -21.92 -3.96 3.33
N TRP A 179 -21.10 -3.10 2.72
CA TRP A 179 -21.60 -1.87 2.09
C TRP A 179 -22.39 -2.20 0.83
N LYS A 180 -23.64 -1.73 0.78
CA LYS A 180 -24.49 -1.85 -0.43
C LYS A 180 -23.92 -1.01 -1.58
N ASP A 181 -23.61 0.24 -1.29
CA ASP A 181 -23.06 1.20 -2.25
C ASP A 181 -21.62 1.52 -1.89
N ILE A 182 -20.70 1.22 -2.83
CA ILE A 182 -19.27 1.48 -2.66
C ILE A 182 -18.84 2.56 -3.64
N THR A 183 -17.89 3.38 -3.22
CA THR A 183 -17.18 4.31 -4.09
C THR A 183 -15.68 4.10 -3.92
N MET A 184 -14.97 3.94 -5.03
CA MET A 184 -13.51 3.99 -5.04
C MET A 184 -13.07 5.44 -5.17
N LEU A 185 -12.12 5.88 -4.36
CA LEU A 185 -11.51 7.20 -4.49
C LEU A 185 -10.73 7.27 -5.81
N GLN A 186 -10.86 8.40 -6.52
CA GLN A 186 -10.23 8.58 -7.84
C GLN A 186 -8.73 8.84 -7.74
N ARG A 187 -8.27 9.42 -6.63
CA ARG A 187 -6.84 9.57 -6.34
C ARG A 187 -6.30 8.21 -5.91
N THR A 188 -5.71 7.52 -6.88
CA THR A 188 -4.98 6.28 -6.68
C THR A 188 -3.49 6.56 -6.75
N MET A 189 -2.68 5.60 -6.30
CA MET A 189 -1.23 5.74 -6.31
C MET A 189 -0.61 4.54 -7.03
N LEU A 190 -0.43 4.68 -8.35
CA LEU A 190 0.28 3.70 -9.18
C LEU A 190 1.78 3.96 -9.11
N ARG A 191 2.55 3.01 -8.59
CA ARG A 191 3.97 3.23 -8.28
C ARG A 191 4.85 2.07 -8.74
N ALA A 192 5.90 2.42 -9.48
CA ALA A 192 7.03 1.56 -9.77
C ALA A 192 8.17 1.85 -8.77
N PHE A 193 8.65 0.83 -8.08
CA PHE A 193 9.82 0.88 -7.21
C PHE A 193 10.93 0.11 -7.88
N VAL A 194 11.88 0.86 -8.44
CA VAL A 194 13.06 0.29 -9.07
C VAL A 194 14.02 -0.22 -7.99
N PRO A 195 14.86 -1.22 -8.30
CA PRO A 195 15.93 -1.63 -7.41
C PRO A 195 16.79 -0.45 -6.90
N ASP A 196 17.14 -0.49 -5.62
CA ASP A 196 17.93 0.54 -4.92
C ASP A 196 17.33 1.96 -4.91
N SER A 197 16.01 2.10 -5.15
CA SER A 197 15.33 3.39 -5.02
C SER A 197 15.09 3.80 -3.57
N GLU A 198 14.71 5.08 -3.39
CA GLU A 198 14.13 5.57 -2.14
C GLU A 198 12.82 4.86 -1.79
N LEU A 199 12.51 4.84 -0.50
CA LEU A 199 11.40 4.08 0.08
C LEU A 199 10.19 4.96 0.38
N THR A 200 9.03 4.31 0.45
CA THR A 200 7.88 4.87 1.16
C THR A 200 8.19 4.95 2.66
N PRO A 201 8.21 6.15 3.26
CA PRO A 201 8.43 6.32 4.69
C PRO A 201 7.30 5.70 5.53
N VAL A 202 7.54 5.58 6.83
CA VAL A 202 6.55 5.06 7.80
C VAL A 202 5.36 6.01 7.89
N HIS A 203 4.15 5.52 7.65
CA HIS A 203 2.92 6.30 7.77
C HIS A 203 1.70 5.38 7.93
N PHE A 204 0.51 5.98 8.07
CA PHE A 204 -0.78 5.32 7.89
C PHE A 204 -1.65 6.18 6.98
N ASP A 205 -2.58 5.56 6.23
CA ASP A 205 -3.32 6.23 5.15
C ASP A 205 -4.20 7.39 5.67
N GLN A 206 -4.80 7.24 6.85
CA GLN A 206 -5.70 8.27 7.40
C GLN A 206 -5.02 9.64 7.55
N MET A 207 -3.70 9.69 7.70
CA MET A 207 -2.94 10.95 7.76
C MET A 207 -3.18 11.85 6.54
N TYR A 208 -3.50 11.28 5.38
CA TYR A 208 -3.77 12.02 4.14
C TYR A 208 -5.27 12.16 3.81
N LEU A 209 -6.13 11.34 4.44
CA LEU A 209 -7.59 11.28 4.24
C LEU A 209 -8.36 12.05 5.32
N ARG A 210 -7.72 13.01 5.98
CA ARG A 210 -8.24 13.75 7.15
C ARG A 210 -9.41 14.69 6.84
N GLY A 211 -9.76 14.87 5.57
CA GLY A 211 -10.94 15.63 5.15
C GLY A 211 -12.25 14.85 5.29
N GLY A 212 -12.17 13.57 5.69
CA GLY A 212 -13.31 12.72 6.01
C GLY A 212 -13.03 11.83 7.23
N PRO A 213 -14.06 11.13 7.74
CA PRO A 213 -13.88 10.17 8.81
C PRO A 213 -13.02 8.97 8.35
N PRO A 214 -12.36 8.25 9.27
CA PRO A 214 -11.49 7.11 8.98
C PRO A 214 -12.28 5.85 8.63
N THR A 215 -13.03 5.90 7.53
CA THR A 215 -13.96 4.84 7.09
C THR A 215 -13.48 4.11 5.85
N SER A 216 -12.38 4.53 5.24
CA SER A 216 -11.85 3.91 4.03
C SER A 216 -11.22 2.55 4.33
N ILE A 217 -11.40 1.60 3.43
CA ILE A 217 -10.57 0.40 3.34
C ILE A 217 -9.64 0.52 2.14
N THR A 218 -8.34 0.32 2.35
CA THR A 218 -7.38 0.31 1.24
C THR A 218 -7.20 -1.11 0.76
N ALA A 219 -7.29 -1.31 -0.55
CA ALA A 219 -6.84 -2.49 -1.27
C ALA A 219 -5.50 -2.17 -1.97
N TRP A 220 -4.41 -2.72 -1.45
CA TRP A 220 -3.10 -2.67 -2.08
C TRP A 220 -2.96 -3.86 -3.05
N VAL A 221 -2.71 -3.55 -4.32
CA VAL A 221 -2.66 -4.54 -5.40
C VAL A 221 -1.26 -4.59 -5.99
N PRO A 222 -0.47 -5.66 -5.76
CA PRO A 222 0.76 -5.92 -6.52
C PRO A 222 0.39 -6.25 -7.98
N ILE A 223 1.01 -5.54 -8.91
CA ILE A 223 0.82 -5.71 -10.35
C ILE A 223 2.01 -6.51 -10.89
N GLY A 224 2.10 -7.77 -10.47
CA GLY A 224 3.22 -8.67 -10.78
C GLY A 224 3.75 -9.41 -9.57
N ASP A 225 4.54 -10.44 -9.85
CA ASP A 225 5.26 -11.17 -8.81
C ASP A 225 6.46 -10.36 -8.31
N ILE A 226 6.75 -10.43 -7.02
CA ILE A 226 7.96 -9.85 -6.43
C ILE A 226 8.42 -10.69 -5.23
N SER A 227 9.73 -10.87 -5.11
CA SER A 227 10.33 -11.66 -4.02
C SER A 227 10.20 -10.97 -2.66
N LEU A 228 10.52 -11.70 -1.59
CA LEU A 228 10.63 -11.17 -0.22
C LEU A 228 11.58 -9.97 -0.11
N GLU A 229 12.60 -9.90 -0.95
CA GLU A 229 13.61 -8.83 -0.95
C GLU A 229 13.26 -7.68 -1.91
N GLY A 230 12.23 -7.82 -2.72
CA GLY A 230 11.90 -6.86 -3.77
C GLY A 230 11.06 -5.66 -3.36
N SER A 231 11.19 -5.17 -2.11
CA SER A 231 10.46 -3.98 -1.61
C SER A 231 8.96 -4.15 -1.44
N GLY A 232 8.46 -5.28 -0.93
CA GLY A 232 7.04 -5.39 -0.57
C GLY A 232 6.50 -4.22 0.29
N LEU A 233 5.19 -3.93 0.22
CA LEU A 233 4.56 -3.07 1.22
C LEU A 233 4.58 -3.82 2.56
N MET A 234 5.31 -3.29 3.54
CA MET A 234 5.45 -3.93 4.85
C MET A 234 4.58 -3.23 5.90
N TYR A 235 4.06 -4.01 6.84
CA TYR A 235 3.16 -3.52 7.87
C TYR A 235 3.75 -3.72 9.25
N LEU A 236 3.63 -2.74 10.13
CA LEU A 236 4.03 -2.91 11.52
C LEU A 236 2.95 -3.70 12.24
N GLU A 237 3.31 -4.84 12.84
CA GLU A 237 2.32 -5.73 13.43
C GLU A 237 1.46 -5.03 14.51
N LYS A 238 0.16 -5.32 14.50
CA LYS A 238 -0.82 -4.84 15.49
C LYS A 238 -0.91 -3.31 15.62
N SER A 239 -0.49 -2.52 14.62
CA SER A 239 -0.25 -1.06 14.71
C SER A 239 -1.44 -0.14 14.48
N VAL A 240 -2.65 -0.68 14.34
CA VAL A 240 -3.89 0.12 14.25
C VAL A 240 -4.06 1.02 15.49
N ASP A 241 -3.67 0.55 16.68
CA ASP A 241 -3.71 1.31 17.92
C ASP A 241 -2.76 2.52 17.90
N ILE A 242 -1.55 2.35 17.37
CA ILE A 242 -0.57 3.44 17.19
C ILE A 242 -1.13 4.50 16.25
N GLY A 243 -1.66 4.11 15.09
CA GLY A 243 -2.24 5.06 14.13
C GLY A 243 -3.39 5.87 14.72
N ARG A 244 -4.30 5.21 15.47
CA ARG A 244 -5.41 5.87 16.16
C ARG A 244 -4.94 6.89 17.20
N GLN A 245 -4.04 6.49 18.09
CA GLN A 245 -3.49 7.37 19.13
C GLN A 245 -2.76 8.58 18.52
N THR A 246 -2.03 8.34 17.43
CA THR A 246 -1.31 9.39 16.70
C THR A 246 -2.27 10.39 16.07
N GLU A 247 -3.35 9.93 15.43
CA GLU A 247 -4.36 10.82 14.83
C GLU A 247 -5.16 11.61 15.89
N GLU A 248 -5.46 10.99 17.04
CA GLU A 248 -6.06 11.68 18.19
C GLU A 248 -5.15 12.78 18.73
N GLU A 249 -3.84 12.53 18.79
CA GLU A 249 -2.85 13.55 19.13
C GLU A 249 -2.80 14.69 18.09
N PHE A 250 -2.75 14.37 16.79
CA PHE A 250 -2.80 15.39 15.74
C PHE A 250 -4.06 16.24 15.83
N THR A 251 -5.21 15.65 16.12
CA THR A 251 -6.48 16.37 16.28
C THR A 251 -6.45 17.28 17.52
N ARG A 252 -5.93 16.81 18.66
CA ARG A 252 -5.76 17.65 19.87
C ARG A 252 -4.84 18.84 19.62
N ASN A 253 -3.75 18.62 18.89
CA ASN A 253 -2.76 19.66 18.60
C ASN A 253 -3.26 20.68 17.56
N ALA A 254 -4.32 20.35 16.80
CA ALA A 254 -4.85 21.17 15.72
C ALA A 254 -5.78 22.32 16.14
N ALA A 255 -5.94 22.58 17.43
CA ALA A 255 -6.83 23.63 17.95
C ALA A 255 -6.50 25.04 17.45
N ASN A 256 -5.24 25.30 17.08
CA ASN A 256 -4.74 26.58 16.58
C ASN A 256 -4.67 26.69 15.04
N LEU A 257 -5.23 25.71 14.32
CA LEU A 257 -5.22 25.65 12.85
C LEU A 257 -6.57 26.06 12.27
N THR A 258 -6.57 26.60 11.04
CA THR A 258 -7.82 26.74 10.25
C THR A 258 -8.32 25.39 9.78
N ASP A 259 -9.59 25.29 9.39
CA ASP A 259 -10.16 24.02 8.92
C ASP A 259 -9.39 23.46 7.71
N GLU A 260 -8.91 24.32 6.80
CA GLU A 260 -8.07 23.93 5.66
C GLU A 260 -6.72 23.36 6.10
N GLU A 261 -6.08 23.98 7.10
CA GLU A 261 -4.81 23.50 7.65
C GLU A 261 -4.98 22.16 8.39
N ARG A 262 -6.10 21.99 9.12
CA ARG A 262 -6.36 20.77 9.90
C ARG A 262 -6.42 19.51 9.05
N VAL A 263 -6.94 19.61 7.82
CA VAL A 263 -7.12 18.46 6.93
C VAL A 263 -5.87 18.15 6.08
N SER A 264 -4.83 18.97 6.17
CA SER A 264 -3.56 18.75 5.46
C SER A 264 -2.64 17.82 6.23
N ALA A 265 -2.05 16.84 5.55
CA ALA A 265 -1.00 15.97 6.10
C ALA A 265 0.35 16.70 6.31
N PHE A 266 0.46 17.92 5.79
CA PHE A 266 1.70 18.71 5.72
C PHE A 266 1.60 19.99 6.57
N ASN A 267 0.70 20.02 7.56
CA ASN A 267 0.55 21.16 8.45
C ASN A 267 1.65 21.18 9.52
N LYS A 268 1.84 22.33 10.19
CA LYS A 268 2.90 22.57 11.18
C LYS A 268 2.86 21.66 12.42
N ASN A 269 1.75 20.98 12.68
CA ASN A 269 1.57 20.08 13.82
C ASN A 269 1.74 18.60 13.41
N MET A 270 2.03 18.31 12.14
CA MET A 270 2.39 16.99 11.64
C MET A 270 3.90 16.92 11.39
N ASN A 271 4.43 15.70 11.37
CA ASN A 271 5.85 15.50 11.08
C ASN A 271 6.22 16.03 9.70
N ASP A 272 7.40 16.65 9.63
CA ASP A 272 7.92 17.24 8.40
C ASP A 272 7.96 16.19 7.27
N GLY A 273 7.40 16.54 6.11
CA GLY A 273 7.27 15.65 4.96
C GLY A 273 6.06 14.71 4.95
N GLY A 274 5.18 14.76 5.96
CA GLY A 274 3.91 14.02 5.94
C GLY A 274 4.07 12.52 6.19
N PHE A 275 4.98 12.12 7.08
CA PHE A 275 5.21 10.72 7.49
C PHE A 275 5.64 10.64 8.96
N LEU A 276 5.49 9.50 9.61
CA LEU A 276 5.88 9.28 11.01
C LEU A 276 7.40 9.14 11.20
N SER A 277 8.08 8.47 10.27
CA SER A 277 9.53 8.27 10.32
C SER A 277 10.05 7.89 8.93
N ARG A 278 11.30 8.26 8.62
CA ARG A 278 12.02 7.71 7.45
C ARG A 278 12.82 6.45 7.81
N ASP A 279 13.07 6.24 9.09
CA ASP A 279 13.83 5.12 9.64
C ASP A 279 12.88 4.04 10.14
N THR A 280 12.73 3.00 9.33
CA THR A 280 11.86 1.87 9.63
C THR A 280 12.43 0.99 10.74
N VAL A 281 13.75 0.90 10.86
CA VAL A 281 14.42 0.09 11.89
C VAL A 281 14.17 0.72 13.26
N ALA A 282 14.58 1.98 13.43
CA ALA A 282 14.39 2.68 14.69
C ALA A 282 12.91 2.78 15.09
N TYR A 283 12.02 2.99 14.11
CA TYR A 283 10.58 3.05 14.39
C TYR A 283 10.03 1.72 14.93
N GLY A 284 10.37 0.59 14.28
CA GLY A 284 9.93 -0.74 14.72
C GLY A 284 10.50 -1.13 16.09
N GLU A 285 11.77 -0.78 16.36
CA GLU A 285 12.40 -0.98 17.66
C GLU A 285 11.73 -0.18 18.78
N ASN A 286 11.51 1.11 18.56
CA ASN A 286 10.85 1.99 19.52
C ASN A 286 9.41 1.53 19.81
N ALA A 287 8.68 1.13 18.76
CA ALA A 287 7.34 0.57 18.88
C ALA A 287 7.32 -0.86 19.47
N LYS A 288 8.49 -1.51 19.59
CA LYS A 288 8.67 -2.90 20.05
C LYS A 288 7.81 -3.90 19.27
N ARG A 289 7.73 -3.72 17.95
CA ARG A 289 6.90 -4.50 17.02
C ARG A 289 7.70 -4.92 15.81
N LYS A 290 7.30 -6.03 15.19
CA LYS A 290 7.92 -6.53 13.96
C LYS A 290 7.30 -5.90 12.71
N TRP A 291 8.12 -5.73 11.69
CA TRP A 291 7.69 -5.45 10.32
C TRP A 291 7.32 -6.77 9.63
N LEU A 292 6.08 -6.86 9.17
CA LEU A 292 5.54 -8.00 8.47
C LEU A 292 5.76 -7.82 6.97
N ILE A 293 6.41 -8.82 6.35
CA ILE A 293 6.69 -8.86 4.91
C ILE A 293 6.10 -10.12 4.27
N THR A 294 6.06 -10.17 2.94
CA THR A 294 5.72 -11.37 2.17
C THR A 294 6.28 -11.26 0.76
N GLU A 295 6.39 -12.38 0.07
CA GLU A 295 6.41 -12.40 -1.39
C GLU A 295 5.00 -12.12 -1.90
N TYR A 296 4.91 -11.49 -3.07
CA TYR A 296 3.63 -11.25 -3.72
C TYR A 296 3.60 -11.93 -5.07
N GLU A 297 2.40 -12.32 -5.45
CA GLU A 297 2.10 -12.86 -6.77
C GLU A 297 1.04 -11.99 -7.46
N ALA A 298 1.12 -11.89 -8.77
CA ALA A 298 0.04 -11.33 -9.57
C ALA A 298 -1.27 -12.08 -9.26
N GLY A 299 -2.30 -11.32 -8.89
CA GLY A 299 -3.58 -11.83 -8.42
C GLY A 299 -3.83 -11.60 -6.93
N ASP A 300 -2.78 -11.40 -6.13
CA ASP A 300 -2.93 -11.12 -4.71
C ASP A 300 -3.51 -9.73 -4.44
N VAL A 301 -4.14 -9.55 -3.27
CA VAL A 301 -4.56 -8.24 -2.75
C VAL A 301 -4.37 -8.22 -1.23
N ILE A 302 -3.82 -7.12 -0.71
CA ILE A 302 -3.88 -6.83 0.73
C ILE A 302 -4.95 -5.78 0.98
N PHE A 303 -5.83 -6.05 1.94
CA PHE A 303 -6.73 -5.06 2.49
C PHE A 303 -6.20 -4.58 3.83
N HIS A 304 -6.21 -3.28 4.11
CA HIS A 304 -5.77 -2.77 5.41
C HIS A 304 -6.65 -1.65 5.96
N ASP A 305 -6.70 -1.59 7.30
CA ASP A 305 -7.31 -0.53 8.10
C ASP A 305 -6.58 0.80 7.87
N PRO A 306 -7.29 1.94 7.80
CA PRO A 306 -6.69 3.24 7.47
C PRO A 306 -5.68 3.74 8.51
N PHE A 307 -5.65 3.14 9.71
CA PHE A 307 -4.68 3.43 10.76
C PHE A 307 -3.52 2.42 10.83
N LEU A 308 -3.52 1.35 10.03
CA LEU A 308 -2.44 0.38 10.07
C LEU A 308 -1.14 1.03 9.58
N VAL A 309 -0.11 1.04 10.42
CA VAL A 309 1.17 1.64 10.11
C VAL A 309 1.93 0.76 9.12
N HIS A 310 2.40 1.36 8.04
CA HIS A 310 3.09 0.69 6.97
C HIS A 310 4.22 1.53 6.36
N ALA A 311 5.11 0.86 5.64
CA ALA A 311 6.27 1.43 4.95
C ALA A 311 6.71 0.48 3.84
N SER A 312 7.85 0.74 3.18
CA SER A 312 8.51 -0.22 2.31
C SER A 312 9.98 -0.42 2.69
N CYS A 313 10.57 -1.56 2.34
CA CYS A 313 12.03 -1.79 2.36
C CYS A 313 12.64 -1.52 0.96
N LYS A 314 13.97 -1.47 0.82
CA LYS A 314 14.61 -1.32 -0.50
C LYS A 314 14.31 -2.49 -1.40
N ASN A 315 14.19 -2.18 -2.68
CA ASN A 315 14.03 -3.21 -3.69
C ASN A 315 15.42 -3.80 -3.94
N LYS A 316 15.62 -5.00 -3.41
CA LYS A 316 16.80 -5.85 -3.55
C LYS A 316 16.45 -7.16 -4.24
N ASP A 317 15.41 -7.14 -5.08
CA ASP A 317 14.99 -8.33 -5.82
C ASP A 317 16.19 -8.93 -6.58
N PRO A 318 16.47 -10.23 -6.40
CA PRO A 318 17.67 -10.85 -6.96
C PRO A 318 17.68 -10.88 -8.49
N GLU A 319 16.51 -10.79 -9.13
CA GLU A 319 16.38 -10.71 -10.59
C GLU A 319 16.28 -9.26 -11.08
N ARG A 320 16.48 -8.27 -10.19
CA ARG A 320 16.38 -6.83 -10.50
C ARG A 320 14.99 -6.45 -11.01
N LYS A 321 13.95 -7.17 -10.60
CA LYS A 321 12.56 -6.86 -10.96
C LYS A 321 12.12 -5.53 -10.34
N ILE A 322 11.42 -4.73 -11.14
CA ILE A 322 10.73 -3.54 -10.67
C ILE A 322 9.43 -3.98 -10.02
N ARG A 323 9.23 -3.56 -8.76
CA ARG A 323 7.96 -3.75 -8.06
C ARG A 323 6.96 -2.72 -8.58
N LEU A 324 5.85 -3.19 -9.13
CA LEU A 324 4.73 -2.35 -9.57
C LEU A 324 3.53 -2.66 -8.69
N ALA A 325 2.89 -1.63 -8.14
CA ALA A 325 1.69 -1.80 -7.35
C ALA A 325 0.78 -0.57 -7.42
N THR A 326 -0.47 -0.74 -7.01
CA THR A 326 -1.40 0.37 -6.80
C THR A 326 -2.13 0.29 -5.47
N ASP A 327 -2.39 1.45 -4.89
CA ASP A 327 -3.20 1.65 -3.69
C ASP A 327 -4.62 2.13 -4.08
N LEU A 328 -5.64 1.26 -3.93
CA LEU A 328 -7.04 1.56 -4.25
C LEU A 328 -7.88 1.72 -2.98
N ARG A 329 -8.48 2.88 -2.74
CA ARG A 329 -9.25 3.15 -1.52
C ARG A 329 -10.74 3.10 -1.79
N PHE A 330 -11.47 2.35 -0.97
CA PHE A 330 -12.92 2.21 -1.06
C PHE A 330 -13.60 2.76 0.19
N VAL A 331 -14.76 3.38 0.00
CA VAL A 331 -15.62 3.94 1.05
C VAL A 331 -17.08 3.55 0.80
N ASN A 332 -17.91 3.61 1.84
CA ASN A 332 -19.37 3.56 1.67
C ASN A 332 -19.83 4.87 0.99
N ALA A 333 -20.49 4.76 -0.16
CA ALA A 333 -20.90 5.92 -0.94
C ALA A 333 -21.97 6.79 -0.24
N ASN A 334 -22.73 6.20 0.68
CA ASN A 334 -23.81 6.86 1.41
C ASN A 334 -23.36 7.52 2.72
N GLU A 335 -22.10 7.34 3.12
CA GLU A 335 -21.53 7.91 4.36
C GLU A 335 -20.55 9.06 4.04
N PRO A 336 -20.25 9.94 5.00
CA PRO A 336 -19.21 10.94 4.82
C PRO A 336 -17.84 10.30 4.53
N TYR A 337 -17.12 10.88 3.58
CA TYR A 337 -15.74 10.51 3.24
C TYR A 337 -14.99 11.72 2.65
N ASP A 338 -13.66 11.63 2.54
CA ASP A 338 -12.83 12.73 2.04
C ASP A 338 -13.02 12.96 0.54
N LYS A 339 -13.88 13.92 0.18
CA LYS A 339 -14.18 14.28 -1.21
C LYS A 339 -12.98 14.90 -1.95
N ARG A 340 -11.95 15.36 -1.24
CA ARG A 340 -10.72 15.91 -1.88
C ARG A 340 -9.98 14.86 -2.70
N TRP A 341 -10.18 13.58 -2.39
CA TRP A 341 -9.62 12.43 -3.09
C TRP A 341 -10.44 11.97 -4.32
N MET A 342 -11.53 12.67 -4.65
CA MET A 342 -12.33 12.42 -5.87
C MET A 342 -11.79 13.20 -7.08
N LYS A 343 -10.47 13.14 -7.27
CA LYS A 343 -9.77 13.63 -8.46
C LYS A 343 -8.56 12.75 -8.72
N VAL A 344 -8.13 12.64 -9.97
CA VAL A 344 -6.92 11.89 -10.31
C VAL A 344 -5.70 12.53 -9.65
N TRP A 345 -4.73 11.71 -9.26
CA TRP A 345 -3.46 12.17 -8.71
C TRP A 345 -2.74 13.12 -9.68
N ARG A 346 -2.24 14.23 -9.13
CA ARG A 346 -1.40 15.21 -9.81
C ARG A 346 -0.31 15.69 -8.85
N PRO A 347 0.90 15.98 -9.34
CA PRO A 347 1.94 16.58 -8.52
C PRO A 347 1.55 17.97 -8.02
N LEU A 348 2.03 18.35 -6.83
CA LEU A 348 1.92 19.70 -6.26
C LEU A 348 0.48 20.21 -6.04
N ASP A 349 -0.51 19.31 -5.96
CA ASP A 349 -1.92 19.67 -5.79
C ASP A 349 -2.36 19.79 -4.31
N GLY A 350 -1.39 19.78 -3.39
CA GLY A 350 -1.58 20.00 -1.95
C GLY A 350 -2.17 18.83 -1.18
N LEU A 351 -2.23 17.62 -1.78
CA LEU A 351 -2.77 16.40 -1.17
C LEU A 351 -1.77 15.25 -1.13
#